data_AF-A0A7W8QWY5-F1
#
_entry.id   AF-A0A7W8QWY5-F1
#
_cell.length_a   1.000
_cell.length_b   1.000
_cell.length_c   1.000
_cell.angle_alpha   90.00
_cell.angle_beta   90.00
_cell.angle_gamma   90.00
#
_symmetry.space_group_name_H-M   'P 1'
#
loop_
_entity.id
_entity.type
_entity.pdbx_description
1 polymer ?
#
loop_
_entity_poly.entity_id
_entity_poly.type
_entity_poly.pdbx_seq_one_letter_code
_entity_poly.pdbx_strand_id
1 'polypeptide(L)'
;MNQPNVMMCNFLYIGIHPKRDNRAGLVFRSNQGLYRITTIENAFDLVYELNGYGYDLKKGRAELQYLLKIASPRNRKRVLEIALNHSKAELSIDEMEKECCHTVFKWKGTREELLNTFTNFEILTFIAYRI
;
A
#
# COMPACT_ATOMS: atom_id res chain seq x y z
N MET A 1 30.58 13.10 -23.40
CA MET A 1 29.22 13.62 -23.17
C MET A 1 28.61 12.76 -22.07
N ASN A 2 28.43 13.31 -20.86
CA ASN A 2 27.78 12.59 -19.77
C ASN A 2 26.27 12.69 -19.98
N GLN A 3 25.59 11.54 -20.16
CA GLN A 3 24.13 11.52 -20.15
C GLN A 3 23.64 12.05 -18.79
N PRO A 4 22.62 12.92 -18.76
CA PRO A 4 22.00 13.30 -17.51
C PRO A 4 21.47 12.03 -16.85
N ASN A 5 21.86 11.82 -15.60
CA ASN A 5 21.35 10.75 -14.76
C ASN A 5 19.86 11.06 -14.55
N VAL A 6 19.00 10.50 -15.41
CA VAL A 6 17.55 10.62 -15.26
C VAL A 6 17.23 9.91 -13.96
N MET A 7 17.03 10.68 -12.88
CA MET A 7 16.50 10.15 -11.63
C MET A 7 15.20 9.42 -11.97
N MET A 8 15.24 8.09 -12.01
CA MET A 8 14.03 7.30 -12.16
C MET A 8 13.17 7.59 -10.94
N CYS A 9 12.05 8.28 -11.15
CA CYS A 9 11.04 8.49 -10.12
C CYS A 9 10.58 7.12 -9.63
N ASN A 10 10.67 6.84 -8.33
CA ASN A 10 10.34 5.53 -7.78
C ASN A 10 8.83 5.43 -7.61
N PHE A 11 8.15 5.13 -8.71
CA PHE A 11 6.69 5.03 -8.74
C PHE A 11 6.19 3.91 -7.82
N LEU A 12 5.13 4.24 -7.08
CA LEU A 12 4.28 3.32 -6.34
C LEU A 12 2.82 3.64 -6.62
N TYR A 13 2.05 2.60 -6.91
CA TYR A 13 0.60 2.64 -7.02
C TYR A 13 -0.03 1.63 -6.09
N ILE A 14 -1.00 2.10 -5.33
CA ILE A 14 -1.88 1.28 -4.50
C ILE A 14 -3.29 1.46 -5.07
N GLY A 15 -3.92 0.37 -5.49
CA GLY A 15 -5.24 0.37 -6.09
C GLY A 15 -6.15 -0.61 -5.40
N ILE A 16 -7.41 -0.21 -5.20
CA ILE A 16 -8.47 -1.09 -4.71
C ILE A 16 -9.52 -1.30 -5.80
N HIS A 17 -9.98 -2.53 -5.93
CA HIS A 17 -11.01 -2.92 -6.88
C HIS A 17 -12.20 -3.46 -6.09
N PRO A 18 -13.28 -2.67 -5.91
CA PRO A 18 -14.42 -3.09 -5.10
C PRO A 18 -15.10 -4.33 -5.70
N LYS A 19 -15.64 -5.15 -4.82
CA LYS A 19 -16.47 -6.34 -5.12
C LYS A 19 -17.74 -6.29 -4.27
N ARG A 20 -18.66 -7.21 -4.53
CA ARG A 20 -19.89 -7.36 -3.73
C ARG A 20 -19.59 -7.77 -2.29
N ASP A 21 -20.49 -7.42 -1.38
CA ASP A 21 -20.53 -7.90 0.01
C ASP A 21 -19.32 -7.48 0.86
N ASN A 22 -18.93 -6.20 0.82
CA ASN A 22 -17.78 -5.67 1.57
C ASN A 22 -16.44 -6.38 1.26
N ARG A 23 -16.24 -6.71 -0.02
CA ARG A 23 -15.01 -7.33 -0.51
C ARG A 23 -14.30 -6.43 -1.50
N ALA A 24 -13.00 -6.66 -1.68
CA ALA A 24 -12.22 -5.99 -2.72
C ALA A 24 -11.04 -6.84 -3.18
N GLY A 25 -10.48 -6.51 -4.35
CA GLY A 25 -9.08 -6.84 -4.67
C GLY A 25 -8.17 -5.66 -4.34
N LEU A 26 -6.94 -5.92 -3.91
CA LEU A 26 -5.94 -4.90 -3.62
C LEU A 26 -4.70 -5.14 -4.48
N VAL A 27 -4.16 -4.06 -5.05
CA VAL A 27 -3.06 -4.11 -6.00
C VAL A 27 -1.97 -3.14 -5.55
N PHE A 28 -0.74 -3.63 -5.54
CA PHE A 28 0.46 -2.85 -5.34
C PHE A 28 1.32 -2.97 -6.58
N ARG A 29 1.72 -1.83 -7.16
CA ARG A 29 2.56 -1.81 -8.36
C ARG A 29 3.67 -0.81 -8.17
N SER A 30 4.89 -1.23 -8.49
CA SER A 30 6.07 -0.36 -8.55
C SER A 30 6.82 -0.60 -9.87
N ASN A 31 7.92 0.12 -10.05
CA ASN A 31 8.86 -0.14 -11.13
C ASN A 31 9.43 -1.58 -11.09
N GLN A 32 9.48 -2.19 -9.90
CA GLN A 32 10.10 -3.49 -9.68
C GLN A 32 9.13 -4.67 -9.83
N GLY A 33 7.82 -4.41 -9.82
CA GLY A 33 6.86 -5.49 -9.95
C GLY A 33 5.43 -5.12 -9.61
N LEU A 34 4.59 -6.15 -9.63
CA LEU A 34 3.17 -6.08 -9.37
C LEU A 34 2.80 -7.19 -8.40
N TYR A 35 2.16 -6.82 -7.31
CA TYR A 35 1.61 -7.74 -6.33
C TYR A 35 0.10 -7.51 -6.18
N ARG A 36 -0.67 -8.61 -6.11
CA ARG A 36 -2.13 -8.56 -6.07
C ARG A 36 -2.68 -9.48 -4.99
N ILE A 37 -3.52 -8.95 -4.13
CA ILE A 37 -4.39 -9.70 -3.24
C ILE A 37 -5.75 -9.79 -3.92
N THR A 38 -6.11 -10.99 -4.38
CA THR A 38 -7.28 -11.17 -5.25
C THR A 38 -8.60 -10.88 -4.55
N THR A 39 -8.72 -11.23 -3.27
CA THR A 39 -9.91 -10.97 -2.46
C THR A 39 -9.48 -10.66 -1.03
N ILE A 40 -10.01 -9.56 -0.51
CA ILE A 40 -9.97 -9.11 0.88
C ILE A 40 -11.40 -9.09 1.38
N GLU A 41 -11.61 -9.62 2.58
CA GLU A 41 -12.87 -9.49 3.34
C GLU A 41 -12.78 -8.25 4.24
N ASN A 42 -13.92 -7.65 4.58
CA ASN A 42 -13.97 -6.40 5.35
C ASN A 42 -13.20 -5.26 4.68
N ALA A 43 -13.42 -5.07 3.38
CA ALA A 43 -12.69 -4.09 2.59
C ALA A 43 -12.90 -2.65 3.06
N PHE A 44 -14.07 -2.31 3.63
CA PHE A 44 -14.34 -0.99 4.20
C PHE A 44 -13.38 -0.64 5.34
N ASP A 45 -13.13 -1.56 6.27
CA ASP A 45 -12.23 -1.33 7.41
C ASP A 45 -10.80 -1.10 6.90
N LEU A 46 -10.35 -1.92 5.96
CA LEU A 46 -9.04 -1.76 5.32
C LEU A 46 -8.90 -0.40 4.62
N VAL A 47 -9.92 0.04 3.88
CA VAL A 47 -9.91 1.35 3.20
C VAL A 47 -9.91 2.48 4.21
N TYR A 48 -10.70 2.36 5.28
CA TYR A 48 -10.77 3.34 6.35
C TYR A 48 -9.40 3.52 7.03
N GLU A 49 -8.74 2.42 7.38
CA GLU A 49 -7.41 2.45 7.99
C GLU A 49 -6.35 3.05 7.06
N LEU A 50 -6.32 2.65 5.78
CA LEU A 50 -5.38 3.20 4.80
C LEU A 50 -5.62 4.70 4.54
N ASN A 51 -6.88 5.15 4.46
CA ASN A 51 -7.20 6.57 4.32
C ASN A 51 -6.83 7.35 5.59
N GLY A 52 -7.06 6.78 6.78
CA GLY A 52 -6.61 7.36 8.05
C GLY A 52 -5.10 7.57 8.08
N TYR A 53 -4.33 6.54 7.70
CA TYR A 53 -2.87 6.66 7.59
C TYR A 53 -2.46 7.71 6.54
N GLY A 54 -3.11 7.75 5.38
CA GLY A 54 -2.88 8.77 4.35
C GLY A 54 -3.13 10.20 4.86
N TYR A 55 -4.19 10.39 5.65
CA TYR A 55 -4.49 11.66 6.32
C TYR A 55 -3.39 12.05 7.31
N ASP A 56 -2.92 11.13 8.14
CA ASP A 56 -1.84 11.38 9.10
C ASP A 56 -0.51 11.68 8.41
N LEU A 57 -0.22 10.98 7.30
CA LEU A 57 0.96 11.23 6.47
C LEU A 57 0.97 12.66 5.95
N LYS A 58 -0.16 13.13 5.41
CA LYS A 58 -0.37 14.50 4.92
C LYS A 58 -0.21 15.55 6.02
N LYS A 59 -0.59 15.22 7.25
CA LYS A 59 -0.50 16.14 8.41
C LYS A 59 0.84 16.10 9.13
N GLY A 60 1.80 15.30 8.67
CA GLY A 60 3.08 15.17 9.37
C GLY A 60 3.02 14.31 10.64
N ARG A 61 1.92 13.58 10.85
CA ARG A 61 1.61 12.83 12.09
C ARG A 61 1.64 11.31 11.94
N ALA A 62 1.88 10.80 10.72
CA ALA A 62 2.05 9.37 10.50
C ALA A 62 3.18 8.80 11.38
N GLU A 63 2.90 7.65 11.98
CA GLU A 63 3.86 6.89 12.78
C GLU A 63 5.08 6.49 11.95
N LEU A 64 6.23 6.31 12.61
CA LEU A 64 7.46 5.87 11.93
C LEU A 64 7.33 4.45 11.36
N GLN A 65 6.46 3.62 11.92
CA GLN A 65 6.17 2.29 11.44
C GLN A 65 4.67 2.05 11.54
N TYR A 66 4.02 1.82 10.41
CA TYR A 66 2.61 1.49 10.32
C TYR A 66 2.46 0.05 9.82
N LEU A 67 1.67 -0.75 10.56
CA LEU A 67 1.46 -2.17 10.28
C LEU A 67 -0.03 -2.45 10.12
N LEU A 68 -0.42 -3.01 8.97
CA LEU A 68 -1.79 -3.41 8.69
C LEU A 68 -1.86 -4.91 8.36
N LYS A 69 -2.66 -5.64 9.13
CA LYS A 69 -2.90 -7.07 8.88
C LYS A 69 -4.01 -7.22 7.84
N ILE A 70 -3.70 -7.88 6.74
CA ILE A 70 -4.63 -8.13 5.66
C ILE A 70 -5.01 -9.60 5.67
N ALA A 71 -6.28 -9.87 6.00
CA ALA A 71 -6.87 -11.20 5.90
C ALA A 71 -7.34 -11.45 4.47
N SER A 72 -7.04 -12.64 3.93
CA SER A 72 -7.67 -13.13 2.71
C SER A 72 -8.33 -14.48 2.91
N PRO A 73 -9.26 -14.87 2.03
CA PRO A 73 -9.75 -16.24 1.99
C PRO A 73 -8.59 -17.24 1.90
N ARG A 74 -8.77 -18.44 2.47
CA ARG A 74 -7.79 -19.54 2.53
C ARG A 74 -6.65 -19.38 3.56
N ASN A 75 -6.91 -18.69 4.67
CA ASN A 75 -6.01 -18.65 5.83
C ASN A 75 -4.60 -18.05 5.55
N ARG A 76 -4.48 -17.26 4.49
CA ARG A 76 -3.24 -16.52 4.19
C ARG A 76 -3.28 -15.20 4.95
N LYS A 77 -2.33 -15.05 5.87
CA LYS A 77 -2.15 -13.82 6.64
C LYS A 77 -1.08 -12.99 5.95
N ARG A 78 -1.39 -11.73 5.68
CA ARG A 78 -0.43 -10.78 5.12
C ARG A 78 -0.28 -9.61 6.05
N VAL A 79 0.91 -9.02 6.05
CA VAL A 79 1.21 -7.80 6.77
C VAL A 79 1.69 -6.79 5.74
N LEU A 80 0.99 -5.66 5.66
CA LEU A 80 1.50 -4.46 5.02
C LEU A 80 2.28 -3.68 6.08
N GLU A 81 3.54 -3.39 5.80
CA GLU A 81 4.37 -2.54 6.62
C GLU A 81 4.78 -1.29 5.84
N ILE A 82 4.68 -0.13 6.48
CA ILE A 82 5.18 1.14 5.97
C ILE A 82 6.11 1.73 7.00
N ALA A 83 7.39 1.87 6.66
CA ALA A 83 8.41 2.45 7.52
C ALA A 83 8.84 3.83 6.99
N LEU A 84 8.89 4.82 7.87
CA LEU A 84 9.34 6.18 7.61
C LEU A 84 10.63 6.44 8.38
N ASN A 85 11.63 7.01 7.69
CA ASN A 85 12.87 7.46 8.31
C ASN A 85 13.28 8.80 7.70
N HIS A 86 13.00 9.89 8.43
CA HIS A 86 13.13 11.27 7.94
C HIS A 86 12.41 11.46 6.60
N SER A 87 13.16 11.66 5.51
CA SER A 87 12.64 11.83 4.14
C SER A 87 12.42 10.51 3.40
N LYS A 88 12.90 9.38 3.93
CA LYS A 88 12.83 8.07 3.28
C LYS A 88 11.57 7.31 3.71
N ALA A 89 11.02 6.54 2.78
CA ALA A 89 9.90 5.65 3.01
C ALA A 89 10.19 4.26 2.42
N GLU A 90 9.76 3.22 3.13
CA GLU A 90 9.77 1.84 2.68
C GLU A 90 8.38 1.25 2.87
N LEU A 91 7.91 0.48 1.89
CA LEU A 91 6.69 -0.30 1.97
C LEU A 91 7.03 -1.76 1.66
N SER A 92 6.61 -2.67 2.53
CA SER A 92 6.72 -4.10 2.30
C SER A 92 5.39 -4.80 2.50
N ILE A 93 5.23 -5.91 1.81
CA ILE A 93 4.16 -6.87 2.09
C ILE A 93 4.81 -8.20 2.37
N ASP A 94 4.53 -8.71 3.56
CA ASP A 94 4.98 -10.01 4.01
C ASP A 94 3.82 -10.99 4.01
N GLU A 95 4.03 -12.18 3.46
CA GLU A 95 3.05 -13.27 3.44
C GLU A 95 3.50 -14.37 4.43
N MET A 96 2.58 -14.76 5.31
CA MET A 96 2.78 -15.85 6.26
C MET A 96 2.11 -17.13 5.73
N GLU A 97 2.90 -18.17 5.53
CA GLU A 97 2.43 -19.51 5.16
C GLU A 97 3.11 -20.56 6.03
N LYS A 98 2.30 -21.35 6.78
CA LYS A 98 2.77 -22.51 7.57
C LYS A 98 4.05 -22.23 8.38
N GLU A 99 4.04 -21.14 9.14
CA GLU A 99 5.12 -20.66 10.03
C GLU A 99 6.29 -19.95 9.34
N CYS A 100 6.33 -19.90 8.01
CA CYS A 100 7.32 -19.12 7.27
C CYS A 100 6.76 -17.73 6.91
N CYS A 101 7.55 -16.69 7.17
CA CYS A 101 7.26 -15.31 6.75
C CYS A 101 8.25 -14.91 5.65
N HIS A 102 7.74 -14.41 4.52
CA HIS A 102 8.59 -13.93 3.44
C HIS A 102 8.01 -12.67 2.79
N THR A 103 8.89 -11.76 2.40
CA THR A 103 8.51 -10.53 1.69
C THR A 103 8.17 -10.85 0.24
N VAL A 104 6.94 -10.52 -0.17
CA VAL A 104 6.41 -10.76 -1.52
C VAL A 104 6.33 -9.49 -2.36
N PHE A 105 6.38 -8.32 -1.72
CA PHE A 105 6.46 -7.03 -2.39
C PHE A 105 7.31 -6.08 -1.55
N LYS A 106 8.12 -5.27 -2.23
CA LYS A 106 8.92 -4.23 -1.60
C LYS A 106 8.98 -3.01 -2.49
N TRP A 107 8.88 -1.84 -1.88
CA TRP A 107 9.09 -0.55 -2.51
C TRP A 107 9.90 0.35 -1.59
N LYS A 108 10.77 1.17 -2.18
CA LYS A 108 11.54 2.20 -1.49
C LYS A 108 11.42 3.50 -2.25
N GLY A 109 11.24 4.59 -1.51
CA GLY A 109 11.22 5.93 -2.07
C GLY A 109 11.29 6.97 -0.97
N THR A 110 10.64 8.09 -1.22
CA THR A 110 10.57 9.23 -0.32
C THR A 110 9.20 9.34 0.33
N ARG A 111 9.14 10.08 1.44
CA ARG A 111 7.87 10.43 2.11
C ARG A 111 6.92 11.17 1.15
N GLU A 112 7.46 12.01 0.27
CA GLU A 112 6.68 12.76 -0.71
C GLU A 112 6.09 11.86 -1.81
N GLU A 113 6.88 10.94 -2.36
CA GLU A 113 6.37 9.93 -3.31
C GLU A 113 5.27 9.08 -2.67
N LEU A 114 5.46 8.65 -1.42
CA LEU A 114 4.44 7.91 -0.66
C LEU A 114 3.16 8.75 -0.47
N LEU A 115 3.30 10.03 -0.10
CA LEU A 115 2.16 10.95 0.06
C LEU A 115 1.39 11.11 -1.26
N ASN A 116 2.09 11.22 -2.38
CA ASN A 116 1.48 11.29 -3.71
C ASN A 116 0.72 9.99 -4.03
N THR A 117 1.26 8.82 -3.67
CA THR A 117 0.54 7.55 -3.79
C THR A 117 -0.75 7.53 -2.97
N PHE A 118 -0.72 7.95 -1.69
CA PHE A 118 -1.91 7.96 -0.84
C PHE A 118 -2.96 8.99 -1.28
N THR A 119 -2.53 10.13 -1.83
CA THR A 119 -3.46 11.11 -2.42
C THR A 119 -4.22 10.51 -3.61
N ASN A 120 -3.53 9.76 -4.48
CA ASN A 120 -4.17 9.08 -5.60
C ASN A 120 -5.08 7.93 -5.13
N PHE A 121 -4.67 7.19 -4.09
CA PHE A 121 -5.47 6.13 -3.49
C PHE A 121 -6.79 6.66 -2.92
N GLU A 122 -6.75 7.76 -2.16
CA GLU A 122 -7.94 8.43 -1.60
C GLU A 122 -8.95 8.77 -2.71
N ILE A 123 -8.49 9.40 -3.79
CA ILE A 123 -9.34 9.75 -4.95
C ILE A 123 -9.99 8.50 -5.56
N LEU A 124 -9.20 7.44 -5.79
CA LEU A 124 -9.70 6.20 -6.40
C LEU A 124 -10.69 5.47 -5.50
N THR A 125 -10.43 5.42 -4.18
CA THR A 125 -11.32 4.77 -3.21
C THR A 125 -12.63 5.54 -3.06
N PHE A 126 -12.57 6.87 -3.02
CA PHE A 126 -13.76 7.71 -2.99
C PHE A 126 -14.67 7.48 -4.21
N ILE A 127 -14.10 7.35 -5.41
CA ILE A 127 -14.86 7.01 -6.62
C ILE A 127 -15.43 5.59 -6.52
N ALA A 128 -14.64 4.63 -6.04
CA ALA A 128 -15.01 3.22 -5.97
C ALA A 128 -16.12 2.91 -4.94
N TYR A 129 -16.21 3.69 -3.85
CA TYR A 129 -17.13 3.47 -2.74
C TYR A 129 -18.20 4.55 -2.58
N ARG A 130 -18.30 5.49 -3.53
CA ARG A 130 -19.51 6.31 -3.70
C ARG A 130 -20.57 5.55 -4.51
N ILE A 131 -21.45 4.89 -3.78
CA ILE A 131 -22.90 4.81 -4.02
C ILE A 131 -23.53 5.72 -2.97
#